data_AF-A0AAU4LIP3-F1
#
_entry.id   AF-A0AAU4LIP3-F1
#
_cell.length_a   1.000
_cell.length_b   1.000
_cell.length_c   1.000
_cell.angle_alpha   90.00
_cell.angle_beta   90.00
_cell.angle_gamma   90.00
#
_symmetry.space_group_name_H-M   'P 1'
#
loop_
_entity.id
_entity.type
_entity.pdbx_description
1 polymer ?
#
loop_
_entity_poly.entity_id
_entity_poly.type
_entity_poly.pdbx_seq_one_letter_code
_entity_poly.pdbx_strand_id
1 'polypeptide(L)'
;MFGRLGAPEIILILVVVLLLFGAKRLPDMARSFGQSLRILKSETKAMQKDDAGEPPAGVDAVAALQPVPAGRHTAPETAEADIPHRR
;
A
#
# COMPACT_ATOMS: atom_id res chain seq x y z
N MET A 1 3.37 42.49 -0.72
CA MET A 1 4.48 41.82 0.00
C MET A 1 4.09 40.40 0.46
N PHE A 2 3.60 39.55 -0.44
CA PHE A 2 3.20 38.16 -0.14
C PHE A 2 3.75 37.14 -1.16
N GLY A 3 4.62 37.58 -2.08
CA GLY A 3 5.18 36.74 -3.16
C GLY A 3 6.47 36.02 -2.81
N ARG A 4 6.77 35.81 -1.52
CA ARG A 4 7.97 35.08 -1.06
C ARG A 4 7.65 33.74 -0.45
N LEU A 5 6.40 33.23 -0.45
CA LEU A 5 6.20 31.78 -0.29
C LEU A 5 6.65 31.11 -1.59
N GLY A 6 7.97 31.03 -1.78
CA GLY A 6 8.57 30.34 -2.89
C GLY A 6 8.87 28.90 -2.52
N ALA A 7 9.54 28.22 -3.45
CA ALA A 7 10.15 26.92 -3.18
C ALA A 7 10.96 26.84 -1.86
N PRO A 8 11.74 27.86 -1.42
CA PRO A 8 12.56 27.71 -0.22
C PRO A 8 11.76 27.55 1.08
N GLU A 9 10.65 28.26 1.26
CA GLU A 9 9.80 28.13 2.45
C GLU A 9 9.15 26.75 2.53
N ILE A 10 8.69 26.22 1.38
CA ILE A 10 8.13 24.86 1.31
C ILE A 10 9.21 23.83 1.67
N ILE A 11 10.43 23.98 1.16
CA ILE A 11 11.56 23.10 1.51
C ILE A 11 11.85 23.15 3.01
N LEU A 12 11.86 24.34 3.62
CA LEU A 12 12.10 24.49 5.05
C LEU A 12 11.04 23.77 5.90
N ILE A 13 9.76 23.92 5.56
CA ILE A 13 8.66 23.20 6.22
C ILE A 13 8.83 21.69 6.03
N LEU A 14 9.16 21.24 4.81
CA LEU A 14 9.39 19.84 4.52
C LEU A 14 10.52 19.26 5.38
N VAL A 15 11.63 19.98 5.53
CA VAL A 15 12.76 19.58 6.39
C VAL A 15 12.32 19.44 7.84
N VAL A 16 11.55 20.37 8.38
CA VAL A 16 11.02 20.28 9.77
C VAL A 16 10.11 19.06 9.93
N VAL A 17 9.20 18.82 8.98
CA VAL A 17 8.33 17.63 9.00
C VAL A 17 9.16 16.34 8.88
N LEU A 18 10.18 16.31 8.02
CA LEU A 18 11.08 15.16 7.90
C LEU A 18 11.89 14.91 9.18
N LEU A 19 12.25 15.94 9.94
CA LEU A 19 12.92 15.79 11.24
C LEU A 19 11.97 15.20 12.31
N LEU A 20 10.72 15.65 12.34
CA LEU A 20 9.72 15.16 13.30
C LEU A 20 9.24 13.74 13.01
N PHE A 21 8.90 13.46 11.74
CA PHE A 21 8.32 12.19 11.33
C PHE A 21 9.38 11.19 10.82
N GLY A 22 10.51 11.67 10.31
CA GLY A 22 11.55 10.86 9.69
C GLY A 22 11.35 10.63 8.19
N ALA A 23 12.45 10.55 7.44
CA ALA A 23 12.46 10.36 5.98
C ALA A 23 11.74 9.09 5.49
N LYS A 24 11.62 8.06 6.35
CA LYS A 24 10.95 6.80 6.01
C LYS A 24 9.44 6.80 6.31
N ARG A 25 8.96 7.62 7.26
CA ARG A 25 7.54 7.61 7.67
C ARG A 25 6.65 8.45 6.78
N LEU A 26 7.15 9.57 6.28
CA LEU A 26 6.41 10.43 5.36
C LEU A 26 5.97 9.70 4.06
N PRO A 27 6.87 8.98 3.35
CA PRO A 27 6.47 8.23 2.16
C PRO A 27 5.59 7.01 2.48
N ASP A 28 5.79 6.38 3.65
CA ASP A 28 5.01 5.22 4.08
C ASP A 28 3.55 5.60 4.38
N MET A 29 3.35 6.69 5.15
CA MET A 29 2.04 7.28 5.40
C MET A 29 1.39 7.79 4.11
N ALA A 30 2.15 8.44 3.23
CA ALA A 30 1.61 8.90 1.94
C ALA A 30 1.16 7.73 1.04
N ARG A 31 1.87 6.59 1.06
CA ARG A 31 1.49 5.40 0.28
C ARG A 31 0.19 4.77 0.79
N SER A 32 0.03 4.60 2.11
CA SER A 32 -1.19 4.02 2.68
C SER A 32 -2.40 4.95 2.51
N PHE A 33 -2.25 6.25 2.77
CA PHE A 33 -3.30 7.24 2.50
C PHE A 33 -3.62 7.33 1.00
N GLY A 34 -2.61 7.28 0.13
CA GLY A 34 -2.77 7.31 -1.32
C GLY A 34 -3.53 6.11 -1.84
N GLN A 35 -3.33 4.93 -1.26
CA GLN A 35 -4.08 3.72 -1.62
C GLN A 35 -5.56 3.84 -1.25
N SER A 36 -5.88 4.35 -0.07
CA SER A 36 -7.27 4.66 0.32
C SER A 36 -7.89 5.68 -0.64
N LEU A 37 -7.21 6.80 -0.91
CA LEU A 37 -7.69 7.82 -1.85
C LEU A 37 -7.84 7.29 -3.28
N ARG A 38 -6.99 6.34 -3.73
CA ARG A 38 -7.10 5.71 -5.05
C ARG A 38 -8.36 4.88 -5.18
N ILE A 39 -8.71 4.09 -4.15
CA ILE A 39 -9.94 3.30 -4.13
C ILE A 39 -11.14 4.23 -4.18
N LEU A 40 -11.20 5.22 -3.26
CA LEU A 40 -12.27 6.20 -3.21
C LEU A 40 -12.42 6.95 -4.55
N LYS A 41 -11.32 7.40 -5.15
CA LYS A 41 -11.31 8.07 -6.46
C LYS A 41 -11.79 7.16 -7.59
N SER A 42 -11.50 5.87 -7.54
CA SER A 42 -11.91 4.91 -8.56
C SER A 42 -13.41 4.63 -8.49
N GLU A 43 -13.95 4.43 -7.28
CA GLU A 43 -15.39 4.31 -7.04
C GLU A 43 -16.13 5.59 -7.45
N THR A 44 -15.65 6.76 -7.03
CA THR A 44 -16.26 8.05 -7.43
C THR A 44 -16.16 8.31 -8.93
N LYS A 45 -15.11 7.83 -9.60
CA LYS A 45 -14.98 7.91 -11.06
C LYS A 45 -15.91 6.93 -11.76
N ALA A 46 -16.13 5.73 -11.23
CA ALA A 46 -17.08 4.77 -11.78
C ALA A 46 -18.51 5.32 -11.71
N MET A 47 -18.90 5.88 -10.56
CA MET A 47 -20.19 6.56 -10.41
C MET A 47 -20.38 7.75 -11.37
N GLN A 48 -19.32 8.47 -11.72
CA GLN A 48 -19.37 9.54 -12.74
C GLN A 48 -19.24 9.03 -14.18
N LYS A 49 -18.73 7.82 -14.39
CA LYS A 49 -18.54 7.20 -15.72
C LYS A 49 -19.74 6.39 -16.19
N ASP A 50 -20.67 6.06 -15.30
CA ASP A 50 -21.96 5.48 -15.71
C ASP A 50 -22.78 6.45 -16.60
N ASP A 51 -22.40 7.73 -16.69
CA ASP A 51 -22.87 8.72 -17.68
C ASP A 51 -21.97 8.85 -18.94
N ALA A 52 -20.75 8.31 -18.95
CA ALA A 52 -19.78 8.44 -20.06
C ALA A 52 -18.83 7.23 -20.14
N GLY A 53 -19.19 6.24 -20.97
CA GLY A 53 -18.48 4.98 -21.13
C GLY A 53 -17.04 5.12 -21.68
N GLU A 54 -16.05 4.78 -20.86
CA GLU A 54 -14.67 4.47 -21.28
C GLU A 54 -13.96 3.68 -20.14
N PRO A 55 -13.13 2.63 -20.37
CA PRO A 55 -12.50 1.85 -19.29
C PRO A 55 -11.25 2.55 -18.71
N PRO A 56 -10.97 2.46 -17.39
CA PRO A 56 -9.72 2.99 -16.82
C PRO A 56 -8.56 1.97 -16.93
N ALA A 57 -7.51 2.33 -17.69
CA ALA A 57 -6.24 1.61 -17.72
C ALA A 57 -5.51 1.73 -16.36
N GLY A 58 -5.24 0.58 -15.75
CA GLY A 58 -4.53 0.45 -14.48
C GLY A 58 -3.06 0.85 -14.60
N VAL A 59 -2.61 1.73 -13.71
CA VAL A 59 -1.19 1.90 -13.40
C VAL A 59 -0.83 0.97 -12.25
N ASP A 60 -0.64 -0.29 -12.63
CA ASP A 60 0.07 -1.31 -11.84
C ASP A 60 1.53 -1.31 -12.30
N ALA A 61 2.28 -0.32 -11.82
CA ALA A 61 3.72 -0.23 -12.07
C ALA A 61 4.43 0.11 -10.76
N VAL A 62 4.60 -0.91 -9.90
CA VAL A 62 5.78 -1.22 -9.07
C VAL A 62 5.45 -2.34 -8.07
N ALA A 63 4.94 -3.47 -8.56
CA ALA A 63 4.87 -4.72 -7.79
C ALA A 63 5.70 -5.80 -8.51
N ALA A 64 6.94 -5.47 -8.85
CA ALA A 64 7.82 -6.38 -9.59
C ALA A 64 9.28 -6.28 -9.11
N LEU A 65 9.50 -6.39 -7.79
CA LEU A 65 10.77 -6.87 -7.23
C LEU A 65 10.51 -7.52 -5.87
N GLN A 66 9.89 -8.70 -5.87
CA GLN A 66 10.38 -9.77 -4.99
C GLN A 66 10.06 -11.15 -5.61
N PRO A 67 11.09 -11.96 -5.87
CA PRO A 67 10.93 -13.32 -6.36
C PRO A 67 10.28 -14.16 -5.28
N VAL A 68 9.43 -15.10 -5.68
CA VAL A 68 8.88 -16.16 -4.84
C VAL A 68 10.03 -17.02 -4.29
N PRO A 69 10.26 -17.11 -2.97
CA PRO A 69 10.92 -18.26 -2.38
C PRO A 69 9.81 -19.21 -1.92
N ALA A 70 9.71 -20.34 -2.60
CA ALA A 70 8.89 -21.46 -2.17
C ALA A 70 9.33 -21.94 -0.77
N GLY A 71 8.53 -21.63 0.24
CA GLY A 71 8.59 -22.23 1.57
C GLY A 71 7.40 -23.16 1.78
N ARG A 72 7.39 -24.30 1.09
CA ARG A 72 6.59 -25.45 1.52
C ARG A 72 7.30 -26.09 2.72
N HIS A 73 6.49 -26.68 3.61
CA HIS A 73 6.85 -27.46 4.81
C HIS A 73 7.14 -26.54 6.01
N THR A 74 6.37 -26.52 7.10
CA THR A 74 5.87 -27.68 7.87
C THR A 74 4.54 -27.37 8.56
N ALA A 75 3.47 -28.05 8.15
CA ALA A 75 2.39 -28.39 9.08
C ALA A 75 2.80 -29.73 9.73
N PRO A 76 2.83 -29.88 11.06
CA PRO A 76 2.68 -31.19 11.65
C PRO A 76 1.18 -31.49 11.68
N GLU A 77 0.66 -31.93 10.54
CA GLU A 77 -0.56 -32.72 10.49
C GLU A 77 -0.20 -34.10 11.04
N THR A 78 -0.20 -34.23 12.37
CA THR A 78 -0.18 -35.54 13.02
C THR A 78 -1.61 -36.07 12.99
N ALA A 79 -1.97 -36.63 11.84
CA ALA A 79 -3.00 -37.65 11.77
C ALA A 79 -2.42 -38.97 12.29
N GLU A 80 -3.30 -39.76 12.93
CA GLU A 80 -3.29 -41.22 12.86
C GLU A 80 -2.31 -42.01 13.75
N ALA A 81 -2.85 -42.51 14.86
CA ALA A 81 -2.56 -43.87 15.36
C ALA A 81 -3.70 -44.34 16.27
N ASP A 82 -4.86 -44.56 15.67
CA ASP A 82 -5.83 -45.55 16.13
C ASP A 82 -5.15 -46.92 16.14
N ILE A 83 -4.71 -47.39 17.31
CA ILE A 83 -4.26 -48.78 17.51
C ILE A 83 -4.75 -49.28 18.89
N PRO A 84 -5.54 -50.37 18.94
CA PRO A 84 -6.09 -50.93 20.18
C PRO A 84 -5.06 -51.81 20.89
N HIS A 85 -4.83 -51.58 22.19
CA HIS A 85 -4.09 -52.52 23.03
C HIS A 85 -4.89 -52.92 24.27
N ARG A 86 -5.36 -54.17 24.24
CA ARG A 86 -5.77 -55.00 25.38
C ARG A 86 -4.89 -54.75 26.61
N ARG A 87 -5.49 -54.51 27.78
CA ARG A 87 -5.41 -55.35 28.99
C ARG A 87 -6.51 -55.00 29.97
#